data_AF-A0A9R0TDY5-F1
#
_entry.id   AF-A0A9R0TDY5-F1
#
_cell.length_a   1.000
_cell.length_b   1.000
_cell.length_c   1.000
_cell.angle_alpha   90.00
_cell.angle_beta   90.00
_cell.angle_gamma   90.00
#
_symmetry.space_group_name_H-M   'P 1'
#
loop_
_entity.id
_entity.type
_entity.pdbx_description
1 polymer ?
#
loop_
_entity_poly.entity_id
_entity_poly.type
_entity_poly.pdbx_seq_one_letter_code
_entity_poly.pdbx_strand_id
1 'polypeptide(L)'
;MGKENIQKAVKTAIDAAEAAVSEGKPFCVIHADVGLDTTAVREAVVKAMDRFKGLPIMVFSTDEASNKAVIYAGVPADAPNGFKVLDWLTPSIAPLKGKGGGGKNGLAQGQGK
;
A
#
# COMPACT_ATOMS: atom_id res chain seq x y z
N MET A 1 -20.27 -3.04 3.33
CA MET A 1 -18.90 -3.02 3.91
C MET A 1 -17.82 -2.94 2.82
N GLY A 2 -17.60 -3.97 1.98
CA GLY A 2 -16.48 -3.94 1.00
C GLY A 2 -16.44 -2.76 0.01
N LYS A 3 -17.57 -2.33 -0.56
CA LYS A 3 -17.58 -1.19 -1.51
C LYS A 3 -17.24 0.16 -0.86
N GLU A 4 -17.69 0.39 0.37
CA GLU A 4 -17.44 1.62 1.12
C GLU A 4 -15.97 1.70 1.54
N ASN A 5 -15.43 0.60 2.07
CA ASN A 5 -14.01 0.49 2.41
C ASN A 5 -13.12 0.75 1.19
N ILE A 6 -13.45 0.20 0.01
CA ILE A 6 -12.71 0.46 -1.22
C ILE A 6 -12.73 1.96 -1.56
N GLN A 7 -13.89 2.60 -1.52
CA GLN A 7 -13.99 4.04 -1.81
C GLN A 7 -13.18 4.88 -0.83
N LYS A 8 -13.28 4.58 0.48
CA LYS A 8 -12.52 5.24 1.53
C LYS A 8 -11.02 5.10 1.33
N ALA A 9 -10.52 3.87 1.20
CA ALA A 9 -9.09 3.59 1.04
C ALA A 9 -8.52 4.20 -0.25
N VAL A 10 -9.25 4.12 -1.36
CA VAL A 10 -8.85 4.71 -2.64
C VAL A 10 -8.77 6.23 -2.51
N LYS A 11 -9.79 6.88 -1.95
CA LYS A 11 -9.77 8.34 -1.77
C LYS A 11 -8.56 8.78 -0.93
N THR A 12 -8.35 8.15 0.22
CA THR A 12 -7.21 8.45 1.09
C THR A 12 -5.88 8.28 0.37
N ALA A 13 -5.71 7.19 -0.40
CA ALA A 13 -4.47 6.94 -1.14
C ALA A 13 -4.25 7.95 -2.27
N ILE A 14 -5.31 8.36 -2.98
CA ILE A 14 -5.19 9.38 -4.03
C ILE A 14 -4.82 10.74 -3.43
N ASP A 15 -5.53 11.19 -2.39
CA ASP A 15 -5.29 12.50 -1.77
C ASP A 15 -3.84 12.59 -1.22
N ALA A 16 -3.36 11.52 -0.59
CA ALA A 16 -2.00 11.45 -0.06
C ALA A 16 -0.92 11.34 -1.14
N ALA A 17 -1.18 10.58 -2.22
CA ALA A 17 -0.26 10.49 -3.34
C ALA A 17 -0.16 11.81 -4.12
N GLU A 18 -1.27 12.54 -4.27
CA GLU A 18 -1.28 13.87 -4.88
C GLU A 18 -0.44 14.86 -4.07
N ALA A 19 -0.61 14.86 -2.74
CA ALA A 19 0.23 15.67 -1.85
C ALA A 19 1.72 15.27 -1.95
N ALA A 20 2.03 13.97 -1.96
CA ALA A 20 3.39 13.48 -2.09
C ALA A 20 4.05 13.94 -3.41
N VAL A 21 3.34 13.87 -4.53
CA VAL A 21 3.83 14.36 -5.82
C VAL A 21 4.04 15.87 -5.81
N SER A 22 3.09 16.63 -5.26
CA SER A 22 3.19 18.10 -5.14
C SER A 22 4.41 18.53 -4.30
N GLU A 23 4.72 17.76 -3.26
CA GLU A 23 5.88 17.96 -2.39
C GLU A 23 7.20 17.39 -2.96
N GLY A 24 7.16 16.76 -4.14
CA GLY A 24 8.35 16.13 -4.76
C GLY A 24 8.87 14.90 -4.00
N LYS A 25 8.02 14.23 -3.21
CA LYS A 25 8.41 13.03 -2.47
C LYS A 25 8.63 11.85 -3.41
N PRO A 26 9.66 11.02 -3.18
CA PRO A 26 9.98 9.89 -4.04
C PRO A 26 9.07 8.67 -3.83
N PHE A 27 8.22 8.66 -2.80
CA PHE A 27 7.27 7.59 -2.50
C PHE A 27 6.11 8.11 -1.63
N CYS A 28 5.05 7.31 -1.50
CA CYS A 28 3.92 7.60 -0.60
C CYS A 28 3.64 6.40 0.32
N VAL A 29 3.46 6.65 1.62
CA VAL A 29 3.04 5.65 2.61
C VAL A 29 1.78 6.14 3.30
N ILE A 30 0.73 5.31 3.33
CA ILE A 30 -0.62 5.68 3.76
C ILE A 30 -1.14 4.69 4.79
N HIS A 31 -1.73 5.22 5.86
CA HIS A 31 -2.63 4.44 6.72
C HIS A 31 -4.07 4.58 6.21
N ALA A 32 -4.70 3.48 5.86
CA ALA A 32 -6.12 3.42 5.54
C ALA A 32 -6.87 2.82 6.73
N ASP A 33 -7.98 3.44 7.12
CA ASP A 33 -8.84 2.95 8.20
C ASP A 33 -9.95 2.05 7.63
N VAL A 34 -9.57 0.82 7.26
CA VAL A 34 -10.47 -0.17 6.64
C VAL A 34 -10.33 -1.57 7.26
N GLY A 35 -9.76 -1.67 8.47
CA GLY A 35 -9.55 -2.92 9.18
C GLY A 35 -8.67 -3.91 8.40
N LEU A 36 -9.15 -5.14 8.23
CA LEU A 36 -8.45 -6.20 7.49
C LEU A 36 -8.98 -6.39 6.05
N ASP A 37 -9.64 -5.39 5.49
CA ASP A 37 -10.14 -5.45 4.11
C ASP A 37 -8.99 -5.36 3.09
N THR A 38 -8.37 -6.50 2.83
CA THR A 38 -7.22 -6.60 1.91
C THR A 38 -7.57 -6.18 0.48
N THR A 39 -8.84 -6.28 0.08
CA THR A 39 -9.30 -5.84 -1.24
C THR A 39 -9.33 -4.32 -1.30
N ALA A 40 -9.84 -3.64 -0.27
CA ALA A 40 -9.80 -2.19 -0.19
C ALA A 40 -8.36 -1.64 -0.22
N VAL A 41 -7.46 -2.23 0.56
CA VAL A 41 -6.03 -1.83 0.60
C VAL A 41 -5.35 -2.08 -0.75
N ARG A 42 -5.62 -3.22 -1.39
CA ARG A 42 -5.10 -3.52 -2.74
C ARG A 42 -5.60 -2.51 -3.78
N GLU A 43 -6.91 -2.26 -3.83
CA GLU A 43 -7.50 -1.36 -4.81
C GLU A 43 -6.99 0.08 -4.65
N ALA A 44 -6.73 0.50 -3.41
CA ALA A 44 -6.12 1.79 -3.11
C ALA A 44 -4.73 1.92 -3.76
N VAL A 45 -3.87 0.91 -3.58
CA VAL A 45 -2.53 0.90 -4.20
C VAL A 45 -2.62 0.87 -5.72
N VAL A 46 -3.41 -0.04 -6.29
CA VAL A 46 -3.52 -0.20 -7.75
C VAL A 46 -4.00 1.09 -8.41
N LYS A 47 -5.08 1.70 -7.90
CA LYS A 47 -5.61 2.94 -8.49
C LYS A 47 -4.68 4.13 -8.30
N ALA A 48 -3.97 4.19 -7.18
CA ALA A 48 -3.01 5.26 -6.95
C ALA A 48 -1.78 5.12 -7.88
N MET A 49 -1.26 3.91 -8.08
CA MET A 49 -0.22 3.67 -9.10
C MET A 49 -0.71 3.94 -10.53
N ASP A 50 -1.98 3.65 -10.82
CA ASP A 50 -2.55 3.92 -12.13
C ASP A 50 -2.65 5.42 -12.42
N ARG A 51 -2.97 6.24 -11.41
CA ARG A 51 -3.04 7.70 -11.52
C ARG A 51 -1.66 8.38 -11.45
N PHE A 52 -0.81 7.98 -10.52
CA PHE A 52 0.50 8.59 -10.25
C PHE A 52 1.62 7.69 -10.76
N LYS A 53 1.83 7.72 -12.09
CA LYS A 53 2.87 6.95 -12.76
C LYS A 53 4.25 7.29 -12.15
N GLY A 54 5.07 6.27 -11.93
CA GLY A 54 6.42 6.42 -11.37
C GLY A 54 6.48 6.62 -9.85
N LEU A 55 5.35 6.75 -9.12
CA LEU A 55 5.35 6.85 -7.67
C LEU A 55 5.18 5.48 -6.99
N PRO A 56 6.17 4.98 -6.21
CA PRO A 56 5.99 3.86 -5.30
C PRO A 56 5.02 4.19 -4.18
N ILE A 57 4.08 3.28 -3.91
CA ILE A 57 3.01 3.48 -2.93
C ILE A 57 2.90 2.27 -2.01
N MET A 58 2.77 2.53 -0.71
CA MET A 58 2.43 1.52 0.29
C MET A 58 1.21 1.98 1.09
N VAL A 59 0.23 1.10 1.22
CA VAL A 59 -0.94 1.31 2.06
C VAL A 59 -0.96 0.22 3.13
N PHE A 60 -1.12 0.62 4.38
CA PHE A 60 -1.38 -0.30 5.49
C PHE A 60 -2.68 0.05 6.18
N SER A 61 -3.33 -0.96 6.75
CA SER A 61 -4.54 -0.81 7.54
C SER A 61 -4.45 -1.73 8.76
N THR A 62 -5.05 -1.31 9.85
CA THR A 62 -4.99 -1.99 11.15
C THR A 62 -6.39 -2.33 11.62
N ASP A 63 -6.53 -3.47 12.27
CA ASP A 63 -7.71 -3.83 13.05
C ASP A 63 -7.30 -3.96 14.51
N GLU A 64 -7.68 -2.96 15.30
CA GLU A 64 -7.32 -2.88 16.72
C GLU A 64 -7.92 -4.03 17.53
N ALA A 65 -9.13 -4.47 17.18
CA ALA A 65 -9.83 -5.54 17.88
C ALA A 65 -9.06 -6.88 17.83
N SER A 66 -8.42 -7.18 16.70
CA SER A 66 -7.60 -8.39 16.56
C SER A 66 -6.10 -8.16 16.66
N ASN A 67 -5.66 -6.91 16.91
CA ASN A 67 -4.26 -6.47 16.87
C ASN A 67 -3.54 -7.00 15.62
N LYS A 68 -4.14 -6.79 14.45
CA LYS A 68 -3.60 -7.21 13.16
C LYS A 68 -3.42 -6.03 12.25
N ALA A 69 -2.46 -6.13 11.35
CA ALA A 69 -2.30 -5.19 10.26
C ALA A 69 -2.15 -5.91 8.92
N VAL A 70 -2.67 -5.28 7.88
CA VAL A 70 -2.50 -5.66 6.48
C VAL A 70 -1.71 -4.57 5.78
N ILE A 71 -0.80 -4.98 4.92
CA ILE A 71 0.03 -4.07 4.11
C ILE A 71 -0.09 -4.51 2.66
N TYR A 72 -0.28 -3.55 1.77
CA TYR A 72 -0.14 -3.73 0.34
C TYR A 72 0.83 -2.67 -0.20
N ALA A 73 1.78 -3.10 -1.01
CA ALA A 73 2.79 -2.24 -1.59
C ALA A 73 2.80 -2.40 -3.11
N GLY A 74 3.15 -1.32 -3.78
CA GLY A 74 3.21 -1.23 -5.22
C GLY A 74 4.38 -0.37 -5.65
N VAL A 75 5.24 -0.93 -6.50
CA VAL A 75 6.37 -0.23 -7.10
C VAL A 75 6.19 -0.26 -8.61
N PRO A 76 6.06 0.90 -9.28
CA PRO A 76 5.96 0.99 -10.73
C PRO A 76 7.16 0.35 -11.44
N ALA A 77 6.96 -0.19 -12.64
CA ALA A 77 8.02 -0.86 -13.40
C ALA A 77 9.16 0.09 -13.82
N ASP A 78 8.85 1.38 -13.94
CA ASP A 78 9.76 2.48 -14.24
C ASP A 78 10.39 3.10 -13.00
N ALA A 79 10.19 2.52 -11.80
CA ALA A 79 10.81 3.00 -10.59
C ALA A 79 12.35 3.00 -10.72
N PRO A 80 13.02 4.08 -10.27
CA PRO A 80 14.46 4.23 -10.44
C PRO A 80 15.25 3.11 -9.74
N ASN A 81 16.41 2.77 -10.30
CA ASN A 81 17.41 1.87 -9.73
C ASN A 81 16.94 0.42 -9.47
N GLY A 82 15.87 -0.04 -10.14
CA GLY A 82 15.39 -1.41 -9.99
C GLY A 82 14.84 -1.70 -8.59
N PHE A 83 14.32 -0.69 -7.90
CA PHE A 83 13.68 -0.82 -6.59
C PHE A 83 12.60 -1.91 -6.65
N LYS A 84 12.77 -2.99 -5.88
CA LYS A 84 11.83 -4.12 -5.89
C LYS A 84 10.83 -3.98 -4.77
N VAL A 85 9.57 -4.25 -5.07
CA VAL A 85 8.48 -4.18 -4.09
C VAL A 85 8.70 -5.08 -2.86
N LEU A 86 9.38 -6.22 -3.03
CA LEU A 86 9.69 -7.13 -1.92
C LEU A 86 10.78 -6.59 -0.99
N ASP A 87 11.73 -5.82 -1.52
CA ASP A 87 12.77 -5.17 -0.72
C ASP A 87 12.18 -4.07 0.17
N TRP A 88 10.99 -3.57 -0.19
CA TRP A 88 10.23 -2.62 0.62
C TRP A 88 9.26 -3.31 1.59
N LEU A 89 8.51 -4.31 1.13
CA LEU A 89 7.50 -4.99 1.94
C LEU A 89 8.12 -5.79 3.09
N THR A 90 9.18 -6.56 2.82
CA THR A 90 9.79 -7.47 3.81
C THR A 90 10.23 -6.77 5.10
N PRO A 91 10.99 -5.65 5.05
CA PRO A 91 11.31 -4.91 6.27
C PRO A 91 10.09 -4.24 6.89
N SER A 92 9.10 -3.82 6.10
CA SER A 92 7.89 -3.15 6.60
C SER A 92 6.99 -4.07 7.44
N ILE A 93 6.97 -5.37 7.12
CA ILE A 93 6.16 -6.36 7.83
C ILE A 93 6.90 -7.07 8.98
N ALA A 94 8.23 -7.00 9.00
CA ALA A 94 9.04 -7.65 10.02
C ALA A 94 8.68 -7.22 11.47
N PRO A 95 8.43 -5.93 11.78
CA PRO A 95 7.99 -5.50 13.11
C PRO A 95 6.67 -6.14 13.56
N LEU A 96 5.82 -6.50 12.60
CA LEU A 96 4.52 -7.14 12.83
C LEU A 96 4.63 -8.66 12.92
N LYS A 97 5.86 -9.21 13.00
CA LYS A 97 6.14 -10.66 12.96
C LYS A 97 5.36 -11.37 11.84
N GLY A 98 5.12 -10.63 10.76
CA GLY A 98 4.16 -11.00 9.73
C GLY A 98 4.80 -11.73 8.58
N LYS A 99 3.98 -12.19 7.66
CA LYS A 99 4.42 -12.83 6.42
C LYS A 99 3.88 -12.05 5.24
N GLY A 100 4.75 -11.85 4.25
CA GLY A 100 4.41 -11.18 3.00
C GLY A 100 4.95 -11.95 1.80
N GLY A 101 4.42 -11.62 0.63
CA GLY A 101 4.81 -12.26 -0.63
C GLY A 101 4.62 -11.33 -1.81
N GLY A 102 5.43 -11.56 -2.83
CA GLY A 102 5.39 -10.80 -4.08
C GLY A 102 4.20 -11.26 -4.94
N GLY A 103 3.52 -10.30 -5.53
CA GLY A 103 2.53 -10.49 -6.58
C GLY A 103 3.11 -10.19 -7.96
N LYS A 104 2.23 -10.14 -8.96
CA LYS A 104 2.59 -9.71 -10.32
C LYS A 104 2.65 -8.18 -10.41
N ASN A 105 3.31 -7.66 -11.44
CA ASN A 105 3.29 -6.24 -11.82
C ASN A 105 3.80 -5.27 -10.74
N GLY A 106 4.85 -5.66 -10.02
CA GLY A 106 5.45 -4.79 -9.00
C GLY A 106 4.59 -4.62 -7.75
N LEU A 107 3.62 -5.50 -7.52
CA LEU A 107 2.78 -5.50 -6.31
C LEU A 107 3.29 -6.52 -5.30
N ALA A 108 3.08 -6.27 -4.02
CA ALA A 108 3.30 -7.25 -2.96
C ALA A 108 2.34 -6.99 -1.79
N GLN A 109 2.07 -8.03 -1.01
CA GLN A 109 1.17 -7.93 0.14
C GLN A 109 1.70 -8.70 1.33
N GLY A 110 1.30 -8.30 2.53
CA GLY A 110 1.55 -9.07 3.74
C GLY A 110 0.59 -8.73 4.87
N GLN A 111 0.61 -9.59 5.89
CA GLN A 111 -0.13 -9.39 7.14
C GLN A 111 0.68 -9.82 8.38
N GLY A 112 0.44 -9.16 9.50
CA GLY A 112 1.12 -9.46 10.77
C GLY A 112 0.32 -9.02 12.01
N LYS A 113 0.90 -9.26 13.19
CA LYS A 113 0.36 -8.97 14.51
C LYS A 113 1.46 -8.58 15.52
#